data_AF-A0A5P8N6Y6-F1
#
_entry.id   AF-A0A5P8N6Y6-F1
#
_cell.length_a   1.000
_cell.length_b   1.000
_cell.length_c   1.000
_cell.angle_alpha   90.00
_cell.angle_beta   90.00
_cell.angle_gamma   90.00
#
_symmetry.space_group_name_H-M   'P 1'
#
loop_
_entity.id
_entity.type
_entity.pdbx_description
1 polymer ?
#
loop_
_entity_poly.entity_id
_entity_poly.type
_entity_poly.pdbx_seq_one_letter_code
_entity_poly.pdbx_strand_id
1 'polypeptide(L)' 'CSPEGKELKEHLQEAIETGCEKCTEAQEKGAYTAIEYLIKNELEVWRELSAHFDPTGKWRKKYEDRARANGIVIPE' A
#
# COMPACT_ATOMS: atom_id res chain seq x y z
N CYS A 1 -14.20 12.41 3.31
CA CYS A 1 -13.78 11.11 3.87
C CYS A 1 -14.30 10.98 5.29
N SER A 2 -14.77 9.79 5.67
CA SER A 2 -15.05 9.42 7.06
C SER A 2 -13.77 9.49 7.90
N PRO A 3 -13.85 9.64 9.24
CA PRO A 3 -12.69 9.60 10.12
C PRO A 3 -11.82 8.36 9.88
N GLU A 4 -12.44 7.18 9.81
CA GLU A 4 -11.71 5.92 9.56
C GLU A 4 -11.04 5.89 8.18
N GLY A 5 -11.70 6.46 7.17
CA GLY A 5 -11.13 6.54 5.82
C GLY A 5 -9.96 7.52 5.71
N LYS A 6 -9.91 8.53 6.58
CA LYS A 6 -8.77 9.45 6.67
C LYS A 6 -7.59 8.76 7.34
N GLU A 7 -7.79 8.07 8.46
CA GLU A 7 -6.73 7.34 9.15
C GLU A 7 -6.15 6.24 8.27
N LEU A 8 -6.98 5.45 7.58
CA LEU A 8 -6.51 4.42 6.66
C LEU A 8 -5.63 5.03 5.55
N LYS A 9 -5.98 6.21 5.03
CA LYS A 9 -5.19 6.90 4.02
C LYS A 9 -3.84 7.38 4.57
N GLU A 10 -3.82 7.95 5.76
CA GLU A 10 -2.58 8.42 6.40
C GLU A 10 -1.62 7.24 6.68
N HIS A 11 -2.14 6.13 7.20
CA HIS A 11 -1.34 4.92 7.41
C HIS A 11 -0.89 4.25 6.11
N LEU A 12 -1.72 4.27 5.06
CA LEU A 12 -1.34 3.80 3.73
C LEU A 12 -0.17 4.61 3.16
N GLN A 13 -0.21 5.94 3.32
CA GLN A 13 0.88 6.81 2.89
C GLN A 13 2.17 6.52 3.66
N GLU A 14 2.10 6.42 4.99
CA GLU A 14 3.27 6.07 5.81
C GLU A 14 3.82 4.67 5.49
N ALA A 15 2.94 3.72 5.18
CA ALA A 15 3.30 2.37 4.74
C ALA A 15 4.09 2.39 3.42
N ILE A 16 3.72 3.25 2.48
CA ILE A 16 4.38 3.39 1.18
C ILE A 16 5.69 4.17 1.30
N GLU A 17 5.73 5.24 2.10
CA GLU A 17 6.91 6.11 2.20
C GLU A 17 8.01 5.49 3.08
N THR A 18 7.65 4.89 4.21
CA THR A 18 8.60 4.44 5.25
C THR A 18 8.49 2.96 5.59
N GLY A 19 7.53 2.24 5.01
CA GLY A 19 7.28 0.85 5.37
C GLY A 19 6.50 0.69 6.68
N CYS A 20 5.74 1.71 7.08
CA CYS A 20 4.89 1.68 8.27
C CYS A 20 5.69 1.48 9.57
N GLU A 21 6.87 2.11 9.68
CA GLU A 21 7.79 1.92 10.83
C GLU A 21 7.14 2.24 12.18
N LYS A 22 6.15 3.15 12.20
CA LYS A 22 5.43 3.58 13.41
C LYS A 22 4.05 2.94 13.55
N CYS A 23 3.64 2.12 12.59
CA CYS A 23 2.33 1.49 12.60
C CYS A 23 2.28 0.35 13.64
N THR A 24 1.15 0.24 14.33
CA THR A 24 0.84 -0.95 15.12
C THR A 24 0.57 -2.14 14.19
N GLU A 25 0.72 -3.37 14.68
CA GLU A 25 0.40 -4.59 13.89
C GLU A 25 -1.02 -4.58 13.29
N ALA A 26 -1.99 -3.97 13.99
CA ALA A 26 -3.36 -3.85 13.49
C ALA A 26 -3.46 -2.88 12.31
N GLN A 27 -2.82 -1.71 12.42
CA GLN A 27 -2.75 -0.72 11.33
C GLN A 27 -1.97 -1.27 10.14
N GLU A 28 -0.87 -1.98 10.41
CA GLU A 28 -0.04 -2.58 9.38
C GLU A 28 -0.83 -3.60 8.55
N LYS A 29 -1.56 -4.51 9.21
CA LYS A 29 -2.46 -5.47 8.55
C LYS A 29 -3.57 -4.78 7.76
N GLY A 30 -4.15 -3.71 8.29
CA GLY A 30 -5.17 -2.91 7.61
C GLY A 30 -4.62 -2.24 6.34
N ALA A 31 -3.46 -1.60 6.46
CA ALA A 31 -2.76 -0.97 5.34
C ALA A 31 -2.40 -2.01 4.27
N TYR A 32 -1.88 -3.17 4.65
CA TYR A 32 -1.55 -4.25 3.70
C TYR A 32 -2.78 -4.76 2.95
N THR A 33 -3.89 -4.95 3.64
CA THR A 33 -5.16 -5.36 3.01
C THR A 33 -5.64 -4.30 2.00
N ALA A 34 -5.53 -3.03 2.36
CA ALA A 34 -5.87 -1.93 1.47
C ALA A 34 -4.93 -1.85 0.25
N ILE A 35 -3.62 -2.02 0.45
CA ILE A 35 -2.62 -2.06 -0.63
C ILE A 35 -2.93 -3.21 -1.59
N GLU A 36 -3.19 -4.40 -1.08
CA GLU A 36 -3.53 -5.57 -1.90
C GLU A 36 -4.82 -5.34 -2.70
N TYR A 37 -5.83 -4.72 -2.09
CA TYR A 37 -7.05 -4.33 -2.78
C TYR A 37 -6.76 -3.33 -3.90
N LEU A 38 -5.92 -2.32 -3.66
CA LEU A 38 -5.53 -1.32 -4.66
C LEU A 38 -4.74 -1.97 -5.79
N ILE A 39 -3.75 -2.81 -5.50
CA ILE A 39 -2.98 -3.53 -6.52
C ILE A 39 -3.88 -4.40 -7.39
N LYS A 40 -4.87 -5.07 -6.79
CA LYS A 40 -5.76 -6.00 -7.48
C LYS A 40 -6.86 -5.32 -8.30
N ASN A 41 -7.47 -4.25 -7.78
CA ASN A 41 -8.66 -3.63 -8.38
C ASN A 41 -8.37 -2.26 -8.99
N GLU A 42 -7.39 -1.51 -8.47
CA GLU A 42 -7.14 -0.09 -8.75
C GLU A 42 -5.64 0.15 -9.02
N LEU A 43 -5.06 -0.63 -9.94
CA LEU A 43 -3.61 -0.65 -10.16
C LEU A 43 -3.04 0.71 -10.58
N GLU A 44 -3.80 1.50 -11.35
CA GLU A 44 -3.41 2.86 -11.74
C GLU A 44 -3.24 3.76 -10.50
N VAL A 45 -4.21 3.72 -9.59
CA VAL A 45 -4.15 4.47 -8.32
C VAL A 45 -2.96 4.02 -7.49
N TRP A 46 -2.70 2.71 -7.40
CA TRP A 46 -1.52 2.18 -6.73
C TRP A 46 -0.22 2.71 -7.33
N ARG A 47 -0.11 2.75 -8.66
CA ARG A 47 1.07 3.26 -9.38
C ARG A 47 1.28 4.75 -9.11
N GLU A 48 0.22 5.56 -9.15
CA GLU A 48 0.28 6.99 -8.85
C GLU A 48 0.69 7.27 -7.40
N LEU A 49 0.07 6.58 -6.44
CA LEU A 49 0.41 6.71 -5.02
C LEU A 49 1.86 6.30 -4.77
N SER A 50 2.28 5.17 -5.31
CA SER A 50 3.66 4.69 -5.17
C SER A 50 4.65 5.66 -5.80
N ALA A 51 4.36 6.23 -6.96
CA ALA A 51 5.23 7.23 -7.60
C ALA A 51 5.32 8.53 -6.79
N HIS A 52 4.26 8.92 -6.10
CA HIS A 52 4.23 10.14 -5.30
C HIS A 52 4.91 9.99 -3.94
N PHE A 53 4.64 8.89 -3.21
CA PHE A 53 5.11 8.67 -1.84
C PHE A 53 6.38 7.80 -1.75
N ASP A 54 6.64 6.95 -2.74
CA ASP A 54 7.85 6.14 -2.83
C ASP A 54 8.58 6.36 -4.18
N PRO A 55 9.20 7.54 -4.37
CA PRO A 55 9.92 7.84 -5.60
C PRO A 55 11.09 6.87 -5.86
N THR A 56 11.55 6.14 -4.83
CA THR A 56 12.60 5.13 -4.93
C THR A 56 12.10 3.76 -5.38
N GLY A 57 10.80 3.51 -5.27
CA GLY A 57 10.18 2.22 -5.54
C GLY A 57 10.59 1.09 -4.57
N LYS A 58 11.23 1.43 -3.44
CA LYS A 58 11.74 0.44 -2.47
C LYS A 58 10.61 -0.34 -1.82
N TRP A 59 9.58 0.36 -1.36
CA TRP A 59 8.42 -0.22 -0.68
C TRP A 59 7.39 -0.72 -1.67
N ARG A 60 7.21 0.00 -2.78
CA ARG A 60 6.38 -0.44 -3.90
C ARG A 60 6.71 -1.88 -4.29
N LYS A 61 7.99 -2.17 -4.57
CA LYS A 61 8.43 -3.51 -4.94
C LYS A 61 8.12 -4.55 -3.85
N LYS A 62 8.39 -4.23 -2.58
CA LYS A 62 8.09 -5.11 -1.44
C LYS A 62 6.60 -5.48 -1.37
N TYR A 63 5.72 -4.50 -1.60
CA TYR A 63 4.28 -4.74 -1.61
C TYR A 63 3.79 -5.51 -2.83
N GLU A 64 4.33 -5.20 -4.01
CA GLU A 64 4.02 -5.94 -5.24
C GLU A 64 4.49 -7.41 -5.15
N ASP A 65 5.67 -7.67 -4.56
CA ASP A 65 6.17 -9.03 -4.29
C ASP A 65 5.28 -9.78 -3.30
N ARG A 66 4.84 -9.11 -2.21
CA ARG A 66 3.90 -9.70 -1.24
C ARG A 66 2.55 -10.02 -1.88
N ALA A 67 1.99 -9.09 -2.64
CA ALA A 67 0.74 -9.28 -3.35
C ALA A 67 0.84 -10.48 -4.30
N ARG A 68 1.95 -10.62 -5.03
CA ARG A 68 2.25 -11.80 -5.86
C ARG A 68 2.34 -13.08 -5.05
N ALA A 69 2.98 -13.07 -3.88
CA ALA A 69 3.04 -14.22 -2.98
C ALA A 69 1.64 -14.63 -2.47
N ASN A 70 0.72 -13.68 -2.34
CA ASN A 70 -0.70 -13.91 -2.03
C ASN A 70 -1.57 -14.26 -3.25
N GLY A 71 -0.95 -14.49 -4.41
CA GLY A 71 -1.63 -14.92 -5.64
C GLY A 71 -2.27 -13.78 -6.45
N ILE A 72 -1.94 -12.52 -6.16
CA ILE A 72 -2.40 -11.37 -6.93
C ILE A 72 -1.50 -11.21 -8.16
N VAL A 73 -2.10 -11.28 -9.35
CA VAL A 73 -1.39 -11.09 -10.62
C VAL A 73 -1.33 -9.60 -10.92
N ILE A 74 -0.11 -9.06 -11.00
CA ILE A 74 0.14 -7.65 -11.31
C ILE A 74 0.58 -7.57 -12.77
N PRO A 75 -0.25 -7.02 -13.68
CA PRO A 75 0.17 -6.78 -15.05
C PRO A 75 1.28 -5.71 -15.09
N GLU A 76 2.25 -5.92 -15.98
CA GLU A 76 3.40 -5.04 -16.22
C GLU A 76 2.96 -3.67 -16.76
#